data_AF-A0A7S1T7A9-F1
#
_entry.id   AF-A0A7S1T7A9-F1
#
_cell.length_a   1.000
_cell.length_b   1.000
_cell.length_c   1.000
_cell.angle_alpha   90.00
_cell.angle_beta   90.00
_cell.angle_gamma   90.00
#
_symmetry.space_group_name_H-M   'P 1'
#
loop_
_entity.id
_entity.type
_entity.pdbx_description
1 polymer ?
#
loop_
_entity_poly.entity_id
_entity_poly.type
_entity_poly.pdbx_seq_one_letter_code
_entity_poly.pdbx_strand_id
1 'polypeptide(L)'
;MLDNLPGAEPRDLKHLFPNASTDALDLLRKLLHFNPQKRITAEEALRHPYVAQFHNAAEEPSCSRTVTIPINDNTKYSISEYREKLYSEIVKRKKELRKRAKERESGRSRSSHKESRH
;
A
#
# COMPACT_ATOMS: atom_id res chain seq x y z
N MET A 1 -28.00 8.60 10.92
CA MET A 1 -28.24 8.03 9.56
C MET A 1 -28.34 6.50 9.60
N LEU A 2 -27.82 5.82 10.62
CA LEU A 2 -27.99 4.37 10.79
C LEU A 2 -29.21 4.00 11.65
N ASP A 3 -29.80 4.98 12.33
CA ASP A 3 -30.81 4.81 13.39
C ASP A 3 -32.21 4.44 12.85
N ASN A 4 -32.43 4.56 11.54
CA ASN A 4 -33.71 4.28 10.87
C ASN A 4 -33.65 3.06 9.93
N LEU A 5 -32.56 2.29 9.92
CA LEU A 5 -32.55 1.04 9.17
C LEU A 5 -33.31 -0.04 9.97
N PRO A 6 -34.21 -0.81 9.33
CA PRO A 6 -34.78 -1.98 9.99
C PRO A 6 -33.63 -2.91 10.39
N GLY A 7 -33.65 -3.39 11.64
CA GLY A 7 -32.64 -4.29 12.16
C GLY A 7 -32.54 -5.53 11.27
N ALA A 8 -31.42 -5.66 10.55
CA ALA A 8 -31.12 -6.85 9.78
C ALA A 8 -30.33 -7.80 10.69
N GLU A 9 -30.94 -8.93 11.05
CA GLU A 9 -30.23 -9.98 11.76
C GLU A 9 -29.05 -10.48 10.91
N PRO A 10 -27.83 -10.55 11.48
CA PRO A 10 -26.68 -11.08 10.77
C PRO A 10 -26.96 -12.52 10.34
N ARG A 11 -26.89 -12.80 9.03
CA ARG A 11 -26.98 -14.18 8.53
C ARG A 11 -25.73 -14.94 8.96
N ASP A 12 -25.91 -16.14 9.49
CA ASP A 12 -24.75 -16.97 9.84
C ASP A 12 -24.01 -17.42 8.57
N LEU A 13 -22.69 -17.17 8.58
CA LEU A 13 -21.82 -17.51 7.47
C LEU A 13 -21.73 -19.02 7.23
N LYS A 14 -21.95 -19.87 8.25
CA LYS A 14 -21.97 -21.33 8.04
C LYS A 14 -23.14 -21.77 7.17
N HIS A 15 -24.29 -21.11 7.30
CA HIS A 15 -25.45 -21.37 6.44
C HIS A 15 -25.22 -20.90 5.00
N LEU A 16 -24.52 -19.78 4.81
CA LEU A 16 -24.17 -19.27 3.47
C LEU A 16 -23.06 -20.08 2.80
N PHE A 17 -22.09 -20.56 3.58
CA PHE A 17 -20.93 -21.30 3.10
C PHE A 17 -20.79 -22.64 3.85
N PRO A 18 -21.68 -23.62 3.59
CA PRO A 18 -21.73 -24.88 4.34
C PRO A 18 -20.43 -25.68 4.24
N ASN A 19 -19.74 -25.60 3.11
CA ASN A 19 -18.52 -26.35 2.83
C ASN A 19 -17.24 -25.64 3.29
N ALA A 20 -17.35 -24.41 3.82
CA ALA A 20 -16.19 -23.70 4.33
C ALA A 20 -15.71 -24.31 5.66
N SER A 21 -14.38 -24.36 5.83
CA SER A 21 -13.76 -24.74 7.10
C SER A 21 -14.05 -23.70 8.18
N THR A 22 -13.92 -24.10 9.44
CA THR A 22 -14.08 -23.20 10.60
C THR A 22 -13.15 -22.00 10.51
N ASP A 23 -11.91 -22.21 10.09
CA ASP A 23 -10.89 -21.17 10.01
C ASP A 23 -11.17 -20.18 8.86
N ALA A 24 -11.73 -20.67 7.74
CA ALA A 24 -12.18 -19.82 6.64
C ALA A 24 -13.30 -18.88 7.10
N LEU A 25 -14.28 -19.43 7.82
CA LEU A 25 -15.41 -18.69 8.34
C LEU A 25 -14.98 -17.69 9.42
N ASP A 26 -14.04 -18.07 10.29
CA ASP A 26 -13.48 -17.16 11.29
C ASP A 26 -12.75 -15.97 10.66
N LEU A 27 -11.91 -16.22 9.64
CA LEU A 27 -11.26 -15.15 8.90
C LEU A 27 -12.27 -14.21 8.25
N LEU A 28 -13.31 -14.77 7.60
CA LEU A 28 -14.38 -13.97 6.99
C LEU A 28 -15.11 -13.10 8.03
N ARG A 29 -15.41 -13.62 9.23
CA ARG A 29 -16.04 -12.83 10.30
C ARG A 29 -15.17 -11.65 10.73
N LYS A 30 -13.86 -11.85 10.82
CA LYS A 30 -12.89 -10.80 11.18
C LYS A 30 -12.70 -9.75 10.08
N LEU A 31 -12.79 -10.15 8.82
CA LEU A 31 -12.67 -9.24 7.66
C LEU A 31 -13.96 -8.43 7.43
N LEU A 32 -15.13 -9.06 7.60
CA LEU A 32 -16.44 -8.48 7.27
C LEU A 32 -17.08 -7.75 8.46
N HIS A 33 -16.27 -7.15 9.32
CA HIS A 33 -16.78 -6.36 10.43
C HIS A 33 -17.22 -4.95 9.95
N PHE A 34 -18.46 -4.55 10.27
CA PHE A 34 -19.00 -3.25 9.84
C PHE A 34 -18.15 -2.07 10.33
N ASN A 35 -17.88 -2.02 11.64
CA ASN A 35 -16.96 -1.03 12.20
C ASN A 35 -15.53 -1.26 11.64
N PRO A 36 -14.95 -0.29 10.90
CA PRO A 36 -13.59 -0.40 10.37
C PRO A 36 -12.52 -0.63 11.43
N GLN A 37 -12.68 -0.07 12.62
CA GLN A 37 -11.71 -0.19 13.71
C GLN A 37 -11.68 -1.59 14.33
N LYS A 38 -12.73 -2.39 14.10
CA LYS A 38 -12.82 -3.78 14.57
C LYS A 38 -12.43 -4.79 13.49
N ARG A 39 -12.19 -4.34 12.25
CA ARG A 39 -11.70 -5.22 11.19
C ARG A 39 -10.24 -5.57 11.47
N ILE A 40 -9.91 -6.84 11.26
CA ILE A 40 -8.52 -7.29 11.28
C ILE A 40 -7.69 -6.55 10.22
N THR A 41 -6.45 -6.23 10.54
CA THR A 41 -5.52 -5.60 9.59
C THR A 41 -5.04 -6.62 8.55
N ALA A 42 -4.50 -6.12 7.43
CA ALA A 42 -3.92 -7.01 6.40
C ALA A 42 -2.77 -7.86 6.96
N GLU A 43 -1.91 -7.27 7.79
CA GLU A 43 -0.79 -7.98 8.43
C GLU A 43 -1.25 -9.08 9.39
N GLU A 44 -2.29 -8.82 10.18
CA GLU A 44 -2.87 -9.83 11.06
C GLU A 44 -3.60 -10.93 10.27
N ALA A 45 -4.25 -10.59 9.16
CA ALA A 45 -4.91 -11.56 8.29
C ALA A 45 -3.91 -12.53 7.62
N LEU A 46 -2.72 -12.04 7.24
CA LEU A 46 -1.64 -12.88 6.69
C LEU A 46 -1.12 -13.90 7.71
N ARG A 47 -1.23 -13.62 9.02
CA ARG A 47 -0.87 -14.53 10.11
C ARG A 47 -2.00 -15.48 10.53
N HIS A 48 -3.14 -15.46 9.85
CA HIS A 48 -4.31 -16.23 10.25
C HIS A 48 -4.14 -17.73 9.93
N PRO A 49 -4.59 -18.67 10.81
CA PRO A 49 -4.46 -20.12 10.59
C PRO A 49 -4.96 -20.60 9.22
N TYR A 50 -6.05 -20.00 8.72
CA TYR A 50 -6.62 -20.33 7.42
C TYR A 50 -5.64 -20.16 6.24
N VAL A 51 -4.76 -19.17 6.28
CA VAL A 51 -3.77 -18.89 5.22
C VAL A 51 -2.35 -19.29 5.61
N ALA A 52 -2.16 -19.93 6.77
CA ALA A 52 -0.85 -20.24 7.33
C ALA A 52 0.03 -21.08 6.38
N GLN A 53 -0.58 -21.96 5.58
CA GLN A 53 0.16 -22.75 4.57
C GLN A 53 0.82 -21.91 3.47
N PHE A 54 0.39 -20.65 3.30
CA PHE A 54 0.92 -19.72 2.30
C PHE A 54 1.74 -18.59 2.92
N HIS A 55 1.78 -18.50 4.25
CA HIS A 55 2.41 -17.37 4.94
C HIS A 55 3.93 -17.43 4.79
N ASN A 56 4.52 -16.34 4.29
CA ASN A 56 5.96 -16.19 4.14
C ASN A 56 6.39 -14.74 4.43
N ALA A 57 6.87 -14.50 5.65
CA ALA A 57 7.29 -13.17 6.09
C ALA A 57 8.39 -12.52 5.22
N ALA A 58 9.23 -13.31 4.54
CA ALA A 58 10.26 -12.79 3.65
C ALA A 58 9.69 -12.23 2.33
N GLU A 59 8.52 -12.72 1.90
CA GLU A 59 7.84 -12.32 0.66
C GLU A 59 6.66 -11.35 0.91
N GLU A 60 6.47 -10.93 2.16
CA GLU A 60 5.41 -10.00 2.59
C GLU A 60 5.98 -8.64 3.07
N PRO A 61 6.69 -7.87 2.22
CA PRO A 61 7.34 -6.64 2.66
C PRO A 61 6.34 -5.50 2.90
N SER A 62 6.49 -4.79 4.02
CA SER A 62 5.78 -3.53 4.27
C SER A 62 6.46 -2.35 3.57
N CYS A 63 5.69 -1.46 2.94
CA CYS A 63 6.22 -0.18 2.44
C CYS A 63 6.26 0.86 3.56
N SER A 64 7.46 1.20 4.06
CA SER A 64 7.65 2.21 5.11
C SER A 64 7.42 3.65 4.65
N ARG A 65 7.32 3.88 3.34
CA ARG A 65 7.07 5.21 2.77
C ARG A 65 5.61 5.36 2.41
N THR A 66 5.03 6.49 2.80
CA THR A 66 3.71 6.89 2.33
C THR A 66 3.77 7.13 0.82
N VAL A 67 2.91 6.44 0.07
CA VAL A 67 2.76 6.66 -1.37
C VAL A 67 1.94 7.93 -1.57
N THR A 68 2.58 8.99 -2.07
CA THR A 68 1.91 10.25 -2.39
C THR A 68 1.56 10.29 -3.88
N ILE A 69 0.28 10.48 -4.18
CA ILE A 69 -0.18 10.73 -5.54
C ILE A 69 0.10 12.22 -5.84
N PRO A 70 0.88 12.55 -6.88
CA PRO A 70 1.28 13.94 -7.17
C PRO A 70 0.12 14.80 -7.68
N ILE A 71 -0.94 14.18 -8.20
CA ILE A 71 -2.13 14.86 -8.68
C ILE A 71 -3.25 14.64 -7.65
N ASN A 72 -3.88 15.73 -7.21
CA ASN A 72 -4.96 15.66 -6.24
C ASN A 72 -6.21 15.02 -6.86
N ASP A 73 -6.65 13.90 -6.29
CA ASP A 73 -7.76 13.10 -6.81
C ASP A 73 -9.14 13.74 -6.52
N ASN A 74 -9.23 14.63 -5.53
CA ASN A 74 -10.45 15.37 -5.21
C ASN A 74 -10.73 16.52 -6.21
N THR A 75 -9.82 16.77 -7.15
CA THR A 75 -9.99 17.80 -8.17
C THR A 75 -10.09 17.17 -9.55
N LYS A 76 -11.23 17.39 -10.22
CA LYS A 76 -11.41 16.97 -11.61
C LYS A 76 -10.75 17.98 -12.55
N TYR A 77 -9.62 17.62 -13.13
CA TYR A 77 -8.96 18.42 -14.15
C TYR A 77 -9.45 18.06 -15.55
N SER A 78 -9.20 18.94 -16.51
CA SER A 78 -9.32 18.59 -17.93
C SER A 78 -8.24 17.61 -18.36
N ILE A 79 -8.47 16.91 -19.47
CA ILE A 79 -7.48 15.98 -20.06
C ILE A 79 -6.15 16.69 -20.34
N SER A 80 -6.21 17.94 -20.82
CA SER A 80 -5.01 18.73 -21.13
C SER A 80 -4.16 18.99 -19.88
N GLU A 81 -4.79 19.40 -18.79
CA GLU A 81 -4.12 19.68 -17.52
C GLU A 81 -3.53 18.41 -16.89
N TYR A 82 -4.24 17.28 -16.94
CA TYR A 82 -3.68 16.00 -16.48
C TYR A 82 -2.43 15.62 -17.27
N ARG A 83 -2.46 15.76 -18.60
CA ARG A 83 -1.29 15.48 -19.47
C ARG A 83 -0.12 16.37 -19.11
N GLU A 84 -0.35 17.67 -18.98
CA GLU A 84 0.70 18.63 -18.65
C GLU A 84 1.33 18.37 -17.27
N LYS A 85 0.50 18.12 -16.24
CA LYS A 85 0.98 17.78 -14.89
C LYS A 85 1.78 16.47 -14.86
N LEU A 86 1.33 15.46 -15.61
CA LEU A 86 2.06 14.19 -15.69
C LEU A 86 3.41 14.36 -16.39
N TYR A 87 3.44 15.04 -17.54
CA TYR A 87 4.68 15.23 -18.29
C TYR A 87 5.69 16.11 -17.57
N SER A 88 5.22 17.20 -16.93
CA SER A 88 6.09 18.08 -16.14
C SER A 88 6.74 17.32 -14.98
N GLU A 89 6.02 16.43 -14.30
CA GLU A 89 6.57 15.59 -13.23
C GLU A 89 7.61 14.58 -13.74
N ILE A 90 7.37 13.95 -14.90
CA ILE A 90 8.35 13.04 -15.55
C ILE A 90 9.65 13.79 -15.88
N VAL A 91 9.54 14.98 -16.45
CA VAL A 91 10.71 15.81 -16.81
C VAL A 91 11.47 16.25 -15.56
N LYS A 92 10.75 16.71 -14.53
CA LYS A 92 11.33 17.11 -13.25
C LYS A 92 12.11 15.97 -12.60
N ARG A 93 11.49 14.78 -12.53
CA ARG A 93 12.13 13.57 -11.99
C ARG A 93 13.37 13.16 -12.78
N LYS A 94 13.33 13.20 -14.12
CA LYS A 94 14.52 12.95 -14.96
C LYS A 94 15.65 13.94 -14.68
N LYS A 95 15.34 15.22 -14.48
CA LYS A 95 16.33 16.26 -14.17
C LYS A 95 16.96 16.03 -12.79
N GLU A 96 16.16 15.71 -11.77
CA GLU A 96 16.63 15.40 -10.42
C GLU A 96 17.56 14.17 -10.39
N LEU A 97 17.20 13.10 -11.13
CA LEU A 97 18.03 11.91 -11.24
C LEU A 97 19.39 12.22 -11.88
N ARG A 98 19.42 13.01 -12.96
CA ARG A 98 20.66 13.47 -13.60
C ARG A 98 21.53 14.31 -12.65
N LYS A 99 20.91 15.18 -11.85
CA LYS A 99 21.64 16.00 -10.87
C LYS A 99 22.30 15.12 -9.79
N ARG A 100 21.56 14.17 -9.23
CA ARG A 100 22.07 13.21 -8.22
C ARG A 100 23.19 12.33 -8.76
N ALA A 101 23.15 11.93 -10.04
CA ALA A 101 24.22 11.19 -10.67
C ALA A 101 25.53 12.01 -10.73
N LYS A 102 25.46 13.28 -11.16
CA LYS A 102 26.62 14.19 -11.18
C LYS A 102 27.20 14.47 -9.79
N GLU A 103 26.34 14.62 -8.78
CA GLU A 103 26.76 14.81 -7.37
C GLU A 103 27.48 13.56 -6.83
N ARG A 104 27.04 12.36 -7.19
CA ARG A 104 27.71 11.10 -6.82
C ARG A 104 29.07 10.94 -7.49
N GLU A 105 29.19 11.27 -8.77
CA GLU A 105 30.47 11.22 -9.51
C GLU A 105 31.48 12.23 -8.95
N SER A 106 31.06 13.47 -8.70
CA SER A 106 31.93 14.50 -8.12
C SER A 106 32.36 14.21 -6.66
N GLY A 107 31.50 13.56 -5.87
CA GLY A 107 31.86 13.07 -4.54
C GLY A 107 32.93 11.96 -4.57
N ARG A 108 32.83 11.03 -5.53
CA ARG A 108 33.77 9.91 -5.70
C ARG A 108 35.15 10.38 -6.20
N SER A 109 35.21 11.36 -7.09
CA SER A 109 36.48 11.95 -7.52
C SER A 109 37.19 12.73 -6.41
N ARG A 110 36.45 13.30 -5.45
CA ARG A 110 37.01 14.00 -4.29
C ARG A 110 37.55 13.08 -3.20
N SER A 111 36.96 11.89 -3.01
CA SER A 111 37.46 10.90 -2.05
C SER A 111 38.74 10.21 -2.54
N SER A 112 38.82 9.84 -3.82
CA SER A 112 40.04 9.24 -4.38
C SER A 112 41.25 10.18 -4.31
N HIS A 113 41.04 11.50 -4.44
CA HIS A 113 42.13 12.48 -4.36
C HIS A 113 42.66 12.70 -2.92
N LYS A 114 41.90 12.31 -1.89
CA LYS A 114 42.34 12.34 -0.50
C LYS A 114 43.12 11.09 -0.10
N GLU A 115 42.82 9.95 -0.71
CA GLU A 115 43.47 8.66 -0.42
C GLU A 115 44.85 8.53 -1.09
N SER A 116 45.09 9.25 -2.19
CA SER A 116 46.40 9.27 -2.88
C SER A 116 47.43 10.25 -2.29
N ARG A 117 47.08 10.93 -1.19
CA ARG A 117 47.92 11.94 -0.52
C ARG A 117 48.50 11.49 0.82
N HIS A 118 48.39 10.21 1.16
CA HIS A 118 49.03 9.60 2.32
C HIS A 118 50.12 8.62 1.91
#